data_AF-E1X5Y1-F1
#
_entry.id   AF-E1X5Y1-F1
#
_cell.length_a   1.000
_cell.length_b   1.000
_cell.length_c   1.000
_cell.angle_alpha   90.00
_cell.angle_beta   90.00
_cell.angle_gamma   90.00
#
_symmetry.space_group_name_H-M   'P 1'
#
loop_
_entity.id
_entity.type
_entity.pdbx_description
1 polymer ?
#
loop_
_entity_poly.entity_id
_entity_poly.type
_entity_poly.pdbx_seq_one_letter_code
_entity_poly.pdbx_strand_id
1 'polypeptide(L)'
;MSVAQKMKVDFESTKEAHHKLGRGTNREDIIKSFLETVLPSKYGFGKGEVVTSNNEHSGEMDIIIYDKDKCPKLIYEDGHALFPIEIVYCVIQVKTSLNSTELKSAYKNIESLKKIIPKQGFTHDDNMGMKTGLGAPNIVGLVVAFEASRELKVIADQLKTLDGELDSIKYRPDFIITLDEGIVGPNQRLRSEFNEFNIPNKPEDLYYTRKTKRHTLLRFYMQLLDELNFLKLAPFDLDKYLKMPELIGPYKVSGHDRFMKRNKDGKNSPPKKINYNGIKKIVKYCENIKPKTQTQIFKDWLGAIPMGTHESDYDYEIYEYNPNNLPYLNVRKIQMDENNFPQYNDPAFQGVQIVIDKRIYSVDVNALEESDFDEREDFDYDEFFAE
;
A
#
# COMPACT_ATOMS: atom_id res chain seq x y z
N MET A 1 -5.20 44.23 6.54
CA MET A 1 -4.59 43.02 7.16
C MET A 1 -3.99 42.20 6.02
N SER A 2 -2.72 41.80 6.10
CA SER A 2 -2.13 40.94 5.05
C SER A 2 -2.68 39.51 5.14
N VAL A 3 -2.63 38.75 4.04
CA VAL A 3 -3.09 37.34 4.00
C VAL A 3 -2.40 36.49 5.07
N ALA A 4 -1.09 36.69 5.26
CA ALA A 4 -0.33 35.99 6.30
C ALA A 4 -0.81 36.34 7.73
N GLN A 5 -1.15 37.60 7.98
CA GLN A 5 -1.70 38.03 9.28
C GLN A 5 -3.07 37.42 9.52
N LYS A 6 -3.95 37.44 8.51
CA LYS A 6 -5.29 36.84 8.61
C LYS A 6 -5.18 35.35 8.93
N MET A 7 -4.38 34.61 8.15
CA MET A 7 -4.18 33.17 8.34
C MET A 7 -3.64 32.82 9.74
N LYS A 8 -2.72 33.65 10.28
CA LYS A 8 -2.25 33.48 11.65
C LYS A 8 -3.38 33.70 12.66
N VAL A 9 -4.18 34.75 12.50
CA VAL A 9 -5.33 35.02 13.38
C VAL A 9 -6.35 33.88 13.34
N ASP A 10 -6.64 33.34 12.16
CA ASP A 10 -7.56 32.22 11.99
C ASP A 10 -7.04 30.95 12.70
N PHE A 11 -5.73 30.70 12.65
CA PHE A 11 -5.09 29.60 13.36
C PHE A 11 -5.13 29.76 14.88
N GLU A 12 -4.80 30.95 15.41
CA GLU A 12 -4.89 31.21 16.85
C GLU A 12 -6.35 31.11 17.34
N SER A 13 -7.31 31.58 16.55
CA SER A 13 -8.74 31.45 16.86
C SER A 13 -9.17 29.97 16.95
N THR A 14 -8.65 29.13 16.05
CA THR A 14 -8.86 27.67 16.08
C THR A 14 -8.29 27.06 17.34
N LYS A 15 -7.07 27.44 17.72
CA LYS A 15 -6.41 27.00 18.96
C LYS A 15 -7.22 27.38 20.21
N GLU A 16 -7.71 28.62 20.29
CA GLU A 16 -8.55 29.08 21.40
C GLU A 16 -9.89 28.33 21.48
N ALA A 17 -10.52 28.03 20.35
CA ALA A 17 -11.78 27.29 20.30
C ALA A 17 -11.63 25.89 20.90
N HIS A 18 -10.56 25.17 20.54
CA HIS A 18 -10.25 23.86 21.11
C HIS A 18 -10.01 23.92 22.61
N HIS A 19 -9.26 24.92 23.09
CA HIS A 19 -9.06 25.14 24.53
C HIS A 19 -10.39 25.35 25.30
N LYS A 20 -11.33 26.09 24.73
CA LYS A 20 -12.65 26.38 25.35
C LYS A 20 -13.59 25.18 25.39
N LEU A 21 -13.45 24.25 24.43
CA LEU A 21 -14.36 23.11 24.28
C LEU A 21 -14.08 21.95 25.25
N GLY A 22 -13.07 22.03 26.12
CA GLY A 22 -12.74 20.97 27.09
C GLY A 22 -12.29 19.64 26.44
N ARG A 23 -12.25 19.58 25.11
CA ARG A 23 -11.50 18.58 24.34
C ARG A 23 -10.04 18.88 24.66
N GLY A 24 -9.40 18.05 25.49
CA GLY A 24 -7.99 18.24 25.86
C GLY A 24 -7.18 18.61 24.62
N THR A 25 -6.27 19.59 24.75
CA THR A 25 -5.60 20.30 23.65
C THR A 25 -4.82 19.37 22.70
N ASN A 26 -5.52 18.57 21.90
CA ASN A 26 -4.90 17.67 20.96
C ASN A 26 -4.40 18.53 19.80
N ARG A 27 -3.08 18.64 19.72
CA ARG A 27 -2.40 19.49 18.73
C ARG A 27 -2.74 19.05 17.31
N GLU A 28 -2.98 17.76 17.13
CA GLU A 28 -3.44 17.15 15.88
C GLU A 28 -4.77 17.76 15.44
N ASP A 29 -5.75 17.87 16.34
CA ASP A 29 -7.07 18.42 16.06
C ASP A 29 -7.02 19.90 15.68
N ILE A 30 -6.09 20.68 16.25
CA ILE A 30 -5.88 22.08 15.88
C ILE A 30 -5.37 22.20 14.45
N ILE A 31 -4.32 21.44 14.09
CA ILE A 31 -3.78 21.44 12.72
C ILE A 31 -4.84 20.96 11.74
N LYS A 32 -5.51 19.84 12.05
CA LYS A 32 -6.60 19.28 11.24
C LYS A 32 -7.71 20.30 11.00
N SER A 33 -8.27 20.87 12.06
CA SER A 33 -9.37 21.84 11.96
C SER A 33 -8.97 23.06 11.13
N PHE A 34 -7.74 23.55 11.31
CA PHE A 34 -7.24 24.65 10.49
C PHE A 34 -7.15 24.26 9.01
N LEU A 35 -6.52 23.11 8.69
CA LEU A 35 -6.36 22.63 7.33
C LEU A 35 -7.71 22.37 6.63
N GLU A 36 -8.70 21.85 7.36
CA GLU A 36 -10.08 21.68 6.88
C GLU A 36 -10.72 23.01 6.43
N THR A 37 -10.36 24.14 7.05
CA THR A 37 -10.91 25.45 6.64
C THR A 37 -10.24 26.05 5.41
N VAL A 38 -8.99 25.67 5.13
CA VAL A 38 -8.18 26.31 4.07
C VAL A 38 -7.96 25.42 2.85
N LEU A 39 -8.07 24.10 2.97
CA LEU A 39 -7.93 23.17 1.84
C LEU A 39 -9.27 22.93 1.12
N PRO A 40 -9.24 22.61 -0.19
CA PRO A 40 -10.44 22.23 -0.95
C PRO A 40 -11.24 21.09 -0.31
N SER A 41 -12.57 21.12 -0.45
CA SER A 41 -13.50 20.19 0.20
C SER A 41 -13.37 18.72 -0.20
N LYS A 42 -12.66 18.43 -1.31
CA LYS A 42 -12.33 17.06 -1.76
C LYS A 42 -11.38 16.33 -0.81
N TYR A 43 -10.64 17.08 0.03
CA TYR A 43 -9.71 16.51 0.98
C TYR A 43 -10.45 16.15 2.28
N GLY A 44 -10.34 14.88 2.67
CA GLY A 44 -10.77 14.36 3.96
C GLY A 44 -9.59 14.27 4.92
N PHE A 45 -9.88 14.21 6.22
CA PHE A 45 -8.87 14.15 7.27
C PHE A 45 -9.18 13.04 8.27
N GLY A 46 -8.18 12.23 8.57
CA GLY A 46 -8.29 11.08 9.47
C GLY A 46 -7.04 10.87 10.31
N LYS A 47 -7.13 9.93 11.25
CA LYS A 47 -6.01 9.43 12.07
C LYS A 47 -6.04 7.91 12.00
N GLY A 48 -4.86 7.31 11.94
CA GLY A 48 -4.72 5.84 11.91
C GLY A 48 -3.59 5.40 10.99
N GLU A 49 -3.70 4.20 10.42
CA GLU A 49 -2.63 3.59 9.62
C GLU A 49 -3.00 3.57 8.14
N VAL A 50 -1.99 3.52 7.28
CA VAL A 50 -2.18 3.34 5.84
C VAL A 50 -1.86 1.89 5.50
N VAL A 51 -2.75 1.25 4.75
CA VAL A 51 -2.67 -0.15 4.38
C VAL A 51 -2.58 -0.29 2.86
N THR A 52 -1.83 -1.29 2.39
CA THR A 52 -1.81 -1.68 0.97
C THR A 52 -2.57 -2.97 0.74
N SER A 53 -2.95 -3.24 -0.51
CA SER A 53 -3.56 -4.53 -0.89
C SER A 53 -2.69 -5.76 -0.62
N ASN A 54 -1.40 -5.59 -0.30
CA ASN A 54 -0.48 -6.66 0.08
C ASN A 54 -0.42 -6.91 1.60
N ASN A 55 -1.38 -6.36 2.35
CA ASN A 55 -1.40 -6.40 3.81
C ASN A 55 -0.11 -5.83 4.43
N GLU A 56 0.39 -4.74 3.86
CA GLU A 56 1.50 -3.97 4.42
C GLU A 56 0.92 -2.71 5.06
N HIS A 57 1.39 -2.39 6.27
CA HIS A 57 0.86 -1.29 7.09
C HIS A 57 1.97 -0.28 7.40
N SER A 58 1.62 1.00 7.41
CA SER A 58 2.46 2.04 7.99
C SER A 58 2.34 2.01 9.52
N GLY A 59 3.22 2.73 10.22
CA GLY A 59 2.89 3.12 11.60
C GLY A 59 1.73 4.13 11.66
N GLU A 60 1.25 4.41 12.86
CA GLU A 60 0.11 5.31 13.09
C GLU A 60 0.44 6.76 12.71
N MET A 61 -0.42 7.36 11.89
CA MET A 61 -0.28 8.72 11.40
C MET A 61 -1.23 9.67 12.14
N ASP A 62 -0.67 10.74 12.69
CA ASP A 62 -1.42 11.73 13.46
C ASP A 62 -2.48 12.42 12.60
N ILE A 63 -2.15 12.73 11.33
CA ILE A 63 -3.10 13.26 10.34
C ILE A 63 -2.84 12.62 8.98
N ILE A 64 -3.89 12.06 8.39
CA ILE A 64 -3.94 11.55 7.02
C ILE A 64 -4.87 12.45 6.22
N ILE A 65 -4.37 13.02 5.12
CA ILE A 65 -5.16 13.75 4.13
C ILE A 65 -5.47 12.79 2.98
N TYR A 66 -6.75 12.51 2.75
CA TYR A 66 -7.20 11.52 1.76
C TYR A 66 -8.25 12.09 0.79
N ASP A 67 -8.52 11.37 -0.29
CA ASP A 67 -9.60 11.67 -1.23
C ASP A 67 -10.96 11.32 -0.60
N LYS A 68 -11.68 12.35 -0.15
CA LYS A 68 -12.97 12.19 0.55
C LYS A 68 -14.05 11.61 -0.35
N ASP A 69 -13.97 11.86 -1.65
CA ASP A 69 -14.99 11.45 -2.61
C ASP A 69 -14.82 9.96 -2.99
N LYS A 70 -13.61 9.41 -2.83
CA LYS A 70 -13.28 8.00 -3.14
C LYS A 70 -13.12 7.11 -1.92
N CYS A 71 -13.06 7.67 -0.71
CA CYS A 71 -12.88 6.88 0.50
C CYS A 71 -14.14 6.06 0.81
N PRO A 72 -14.04 4.72 0.91
CA PRO A 72 -15.14 3.93 1.45
C PRO A 72 -15.32 4.28 2.93
N LYS A 73 -16.55 4.56 3.37
CA LYS A 73 -16.87 4.89 4.77
C LYS A 73 -16.81 3.69 5.74
N LEU A 74 -16.30 2.56 5.28
CA LEU A 74 -16.37 1.26 5.96
C LEU A 74 -15.26 1.06 7.01
N ILE A 75 -14.28 1.95 7.09
CA ILE A 75 -13.06 1.69 7.85
C ILE A 75 -13.00 2.52 9.12
N TYR A 76 -13.81 2.14 10.11
CA TYR A 76 -13.76 2.70 11.46
C TYR A 76 -14.02 1.58 12.48
N GLU A 77 -12.97 1.08 13.12
CA GLU A 77 -13.07 0.35 14.38
C GLU A 77 -12.51 1.22 15.51
N ASP A 78 -13.31 1.48 16.54
CA ASP A 78 -12.91 1.96 17.88
C ASP A 78 -11.80 3.03 17.97
N GLY A 79 -11.78 3.99 17.05
CA GLY A 79 -10.84 5.13 17.08
C GLY A 79 -9.54 4.95 16.30
N HIS A 80 -9.32 3.78 15.68
CA HIS A 80 -8.23 3.49 14.75
C HIS A 80 -8.81 3.20 13.36
N ALA A 81 -8.50 4.05 12.38
CA ALA A 81 -8.93 3.86 11.00
C ALA A 81 -7.78 3.37 10.11
N LEU A 82 -8.07 2.44 9.20
CA LEU A 82 -7.14 2.05 8.14
C LEU A 82 -7.48 2.80 6.85
N PHE A 83 -6.48 3.31 6.17
CA PHE A 83 -6.66 4.03 4.91
C PHE A 83 -5.97 3.28 3.78
N PRO A 84 -6.70 2.86 2.73
CA PRO A 84 -6.09 2.33 1.52
C PRO A 84 -5.09 3.33 0.94
N ILE A 85 -3.91 2.86 0.59
CA ILE A 85 -2.83 3.74 0.12
C ILE A 85 -3.22 4.53 -1.14
N GLU A 86 -4.10 3.98 -1.97
CA GLU A 86 -4.58 4.59 -3.22
C GLU A 86 -5.42 5.84 -2.99
N ILE A 87 -5.96 6.07 -1.79
CA ILE A 87 -6.76 7.27 -1.49
C ILE A 87 -5.98 8.33 -0.70
N VAL A 88 -4.73 8.06 -0.32
CA VAL A 88 -3.96 8.94 0.57
C VAL A 88 -3.11 9.94 -0.24
N TYR A 89 -3.32 11.23 0.01
CA TYR A 89 -2.52 12.30 -0.58
C TYR A 89 -1.30 12.68 0.27
N CYS A 90 -1.49 12.78 1.58
CA CYS A 90 -0.49 13.31 2.50
C CYS A 90 -0.64 12.69 3.89
N VAL A 91 0.48 12.54 4.59
CA VAL A 91 0.51 12.27 6.02
C VAL A 91 1.33 13.33 6.76
N ILE A 92 0.88 13.67 7.97
CA ILE A 92 1.52 14.66 8.84
C ILE A 92 1.74 14.04 10.21
N GLN A 93 2.98 14.09 10.68
CA GLN A 93 3.36 13.81 12.06
C GLN A 93 3.41 15.13 12.83
N VAL A 94 2.59 15.25 13.87
CA VAL A 94 2.44 16.45 14.68
C VAL A 94 3.25 16.29 15.96
N LYS A 95 4.06 17.30 16.30
CA LYS A 95 4.84 17.35 17.54
C LYS A 95 4.63 18.66 18.26
N THR A 96 4.79 18.63 19.58
CA THR A 96 4.73 19.86 20.40
C THR A 96 5.97 20.70 20.15
N SER A 97 7.12 20.08 20.38
CA SER A 97 8.43 20.61 20.05
C SER A 97 9.15 19.62 19.15
N LEU A 98 10.30 20.01 18.61
CA LEU A 98 11.09 19.13 17.73
C LEU A 98 12.50 18.89 18.25
N ASN A 99 12.59 18.09 19.32
CA ASN A 99 13.88 17.60 19.81
C ASN A 99 14.43 16.46 18.92
N SER A 100 15.64 15.98 19.23
CA SER A 100 16.32 14.97 18.41
C SER A 100 15.54 13.66 18.32
N THR A 101 15.02 13.19 19.44
CA THR A 101 14.25 11.93 19.54
C THR A 101 12.91 12.05 18.84
N GLU A 102 12.21 13.17 19.01
CA GLU A 102 10.91 13.44 18.38
C GLU A 102 11.04 13.49 16.84
N LEU A 103 12.07 14.17 16.32
CA LEU A 103 12.33 14.19 14.89
C LEU A 103 12.63 12.79 14.35
N LYS A 104 13.49 12.02 15.03
CA LYS A 104 13.81 10.65 14.61
C LYS A 104 12.57 9.76 14.59
N SER A 105 11.71 9.85 15.62
CA SER A 105 10.46 9.09 15.69
C SER A 105 9.50 9.46 14.56
N ALA A 106 9.23 10.75 14.35
CA ALA A 106 8.37 11.23 13.26
C ALA A 106 8.89 10.83 11.88
N TYR A 107 10.23 10.92 11.70
CA TYR A 107 10.92 10.51 10.49
C TYR A 107 10.72 9.03 10.21
N LYS A 108 11.00 8.15 11.18
CA LYS A 108 10.83 6.69 11.02
C LYS A 108 9.39 6.30 10.74
N ASN A 109 8.43 7.04 11.29
CA ASN A 109 7.03 6.79 11.01
C ASN A 109 6.68 7.09 9.55
N ILE A 110 7.08 8.26 9.03
CA ILE A 110 6.90 8.59 7.61
C ILE A 110 7.67 7.63 6.70
N GLU A 111 8.89 7.22 7.09
CA GLU A 111 9.67 6.21 6.37
C GLU A 111 8.89 4.90 6.22
N SER A 112 8.19 4.45 7.28
CA SER A 112 7.40 3.21 7.25
C SER A 112 6.32 3.24 6.17
N LEU A 113 5.61 4.35 6.01
CA LEU A 113 4.63 4.56 4.94
C LEU A 113 5.31 4.56 3.56
N LYS A 114 6.39 5.33 3.41
CA LYS A 114 7.01 5.50 2.10
C LYS A 114 7.61 4.20 1.55
N LYS A 115 8.01 3.28 2.45
CA LYS A 115 8.54 1.96 2.10
C LYS A 115 7.49 1.01 1.51
N ILE A 116 6.23 1.13 1.91
CA ILE A 116 5.15 0.25 1.47
C ILE A 116 4.45 0.75 0.20
N ILE A 117 4.77 1.96 -0.29
CA ILE A 117 4.20 2.48 -1.54
C ILE A 117 4.52 1.52 -2.71
N PRO A 118 3.51 1.00 -3.42
CA PRO A 118 3.73 0.19 -4.62
C PRO A 118 4.62 0.92 -5.62
N LYS A 119 5.56 0.24 -6.25
CA LYS A 119 6.51 0.88 -7.19
C LYS A 119 6.00 0.93 -8.63
N GLN A 120 4.90 0.24 -8.91
CA GLN A 120 4.34 0.07 -10.23
C GLN A 120 3.53 1.32 -10.61
N GLY A 121 3.69 1.76 -11.86
CA GLY A 121 2.87 2.82 -12.42
C GLY A 121 1.41 2.40 -12.62
N PHE A 122 0.56 3.35 -12.99
CA PHE A 122 -0.85 3.10 -13.25
C PHE A 122 -1.37 3.95 -14.42
N THR A 123 -2.55 3.57 -14.92
CA THR A 123 -3.31 4.34 -15.90
C THR A 123 -4.43 5.08 -15.18
N HIS A 124 -4.65 6.33 -15.56
CA HIS A 124 -5.73 7.15 -15.03
C HIS A 124 -6.55 7.70 -16.18
N ASP A 125 -7.85 7.46 -16.14
CA ASP A 125 -8.77 8.07 -17.08
C ASP A 125 -9.24 9.40 -16.50
N ASP A 126 -8.93 10.51 -17.18
CA ASP A 126 -9.50 11.81 -16.85
C ASP A 126 -10.56 12.17 -17.89
N ASN A 127 -11.50 13.04 -17.53
CA ASN A 127 -12.62 13.46 -18.40
C ASN A 127 -12.17 14.15 -19.71
N MET A 128 -10.87 14.28 -19.99
CA MET A 128 -10.30 14.84 -21.23
C MET A 128 -9.36 13.88 -21.98
N GLY A 129 -9.27 12.61 -21.57
CA GLY A 129 -8.53 11.56 -22.25
C GLY A 129 -7.76 10.64 -21.30
N MET A 130 -7.56 9.40 -21.73
CA MET A 130 -6.81 8.41 -20.94
C MET A 130 -5.32 8.78 -20.87
N LYS A 131 -4.80 8.97 -19.65
CA LYS A 131 -3.37 9.13 -19.40
C LYS A 131 -2.77 7.80 -18.97
N THR A 132 -1.86 7.27 -19.78
CA THR A 132 -1.12 6.04 -19.50
C THR A 132 0.26 6.36 -18.90
N GLY A 133 0.81 5.41 -18.13
CA GLY A 133 2.20 5.50 -17.65
C GLY A 133 2.43 6.50 -16.51
N LEU A 134 1.44 6.80 -15.68
CA LEU A 134 1.70 7.56 -14.45
C LEU A 134 2.57 6.73 -13.51
N GLY A 135 3.58 7.36 -12.90
CA GLY A 135 4.33 6.73 -11.82
C GLY A 135 3.47 6.48 -10.59
N ALA A 136 3.90 5.56 -9.73
CA ALA A 136 3.29 5.38 -8.42
C ALA A 136 3.32 6.71 -7.62
N PRO A 137 2.22 7.08 -6.93
CA PRO A 137 2.16 8.33 -6.21
C PRO A 137 3.10 8.29 -5.00
N ASN A 138 4.13 9.13 -5.00
CA ASN A 138 4.92 9.33 -3.79
C ASN A 138 4.11 10.24 -2.84
N ILE A 139 3.48 9.68 -1.82
CA ILE A 139 2.61 10.39 -0.87
C ILE A 139 3.34 11.55 -0.19
N VAL A 140 2.70 12.71 0.04
CA VAL A 140 3.34 13.85 0.74
C VAL A 140 3.60 13.50 2.20
N GLY A 141 4.85 13.60 2.66
CA GLY A 141 5.21 13.28 4.05
C GLY A 141 5.69 14.52 4.80
N LEU A 142 5.01 14.91 5.88
CA LEU A 142 5.33 16.14 6.63
C LEU A 142 5.56 15.88 8.11
N VAL A 143 6.48 16.63 8.71
CA VAL A 143 6.57 16.77 10.17
C VAL A 143 6.24 18.21 10.52
N VAL A 144 5.27 18.42 11.40
CA VAL A 144 4.83 19.75 11.85
C VAL A 144 4.99 19.85 13.36
N ALA A 145 5.79 20.80 13.82
CA ALA A 145 5.94 21.15 15.22
C ALA A 145 5.37 22.54 15.50
N PHE A 146 4.74 22.70 16.67
CA PHE A 146 4.23 24.01 17.10
C PHE A 146 5.37 24.96 17.47
N GLU A 147 6.41 24.44 18.11
CA GLU A 147 7.53 25.23 18.62
C GLU A 147 8.88 24.63 18.22
N ALA A 148 9.82 25.48 17.84
CA ALA A 148 11.20 25.06 17.63
C ALA A 148 11.96 24.97 18.96
N SER A 149 12.34 23.76 19.40
CA SER A 149 13.29 23.59 20.52
C SER A 149 14.75 23.79 20.12
N ARG A 150 15.04 23.84 18.81
CA ARG A 150 16.40 23.90 18.25
C ARG A 150 16.39 24.74 16.98
N GLU A 151 17.55 25.29 16.62
CA GLU A 151 17.68 26.05 15.38
C GLU A 151 17.38 25.19 14.14
N LEU A 152 16.80 25.79 13.09
CA LEU A 152 16.53 25.10 11.81
C LEU A 152 17.75 24.41 11.22
N LYS A 153 18.95 24.98 11.41
CA LYS A 153 20.21 24.39 10.95
C LYS A 153 20.50 23.06 11.66
N VAL A 154 20.26 22.97 12.96
CA VAL A 154 20.45 21.74 13.74
C VAL A 154 19.45 20.66 13.29
N ILE A 155 18.22 21.05 12.98
CA ILE A 155 17.21 20.16 12.39
C ILE A 155 17.68 19.66 11.02
N ALA A 156 18.18 20.55 10.17
CA ALA A 156 18.71 20.22 8.85
C ALA A 156 19.91 19.26 8.91
N ASP A 157 20.85 19.50 9.83
CA ASP A 157 22.01 18.63 10.03
C ASP A 157 21.57 17.22 10.51
N GLN A 158 20.57 17.16 11.40
CA GLN A 158 20.02 15.87 11.83
C GLN A 158 19.29 15.13 10.69
N LEU A 159 18.51 15.83 9.86
CA LEU A 159 17.89 15.23 8.68
C LEU A 159 18.95 14.62 7.76
N LYS A 160 20.07 15.31 7.54
CA LYS A 160 21.17 14.78 6.73
C LYS A 160 21.76 13.49 7.31
N THR A 161 21.87 13.39 8.63
CA THR A 161 22.31 12.15 9.29
C THR A 161 21.29 11.02 9.07
N LEU A 162 20.00 11.30 9.26
CA LEU A 162 18.93 10.30 9.09
C LEU A 162 18.79 9.85 7.63
N ASP A 163 18.91 10.77 6.68
CA ASP A 163 18.89 10.47 5.24
C ASP A 163 20.05 9.55 4.84
N GLY A 164 21.18 9.58 5.56
CA GLY A 164 22.30 8.66 5.38
C GLY A 164 22.05 7.22 5.86
N GLU A 165 21.00 7.00 6.66
CA GLU A 165 20.59 5.66 7.13
C GLU A 165 19.54 5.01 6.19
N LEU A 166 19.07 5.71 5.15
CA LEU A 166 18.00 5.24 4.28
C LEU A 166 18.49 4.36 3.12
N ASP A 167 17.73 3.30 2.83
CA ASP A 167 17.89 2.50 1.61
C ASP A 167 17.61 3.31 0.34
N SER A 168 16.68 4.27 0.43
CA SER A 168 16.35 5.20 -0.64
C SER A 168 15.96 6.54 -0.07
N ILE A 169 16.58 7.61 -0.59
CA ILE A 169 16.26 8.99 -0.22
C ILE A 169 14.79 9.36 -0.46
N LYS A 170 14.05 8.59 -1.27
CA LYS A 170 12.60 8.76 -1.51
C LYS A 170 11.74 8.46 -0.27
N TYR A 171 12.30 7.80 0.74
CA TYR A 171 11.57 7.43 1.97
C TYR A 171 11.60 8.50 3.07
N ARG A 172 12.33 9.60 2.86
CA ARG A 172 12.38 10.72 3.82
C ARG A 172 11.04 11.47 3.91
N PRO A 173 10.81 12.20 5.02
CA PRO A 173 9.84 13.30 5.03
C PRO A 173 10.23 14.39 4.02
N ASP A 174 9.24 14.96 3.35
CA ASP A 174 9.44 15.97 2.33
C ASP A 174 9.84 17.31 2.95
N PHE A 175 9.13 17.72 4.00
CA PHE A 175 9.33 18.98 4.70
C PHE A 175 9.15 18.84 6.21
N ILE A 176 9.99 19.56 6.96
CA ILE A 176 9.88 19.73 8.40
C ILE A 176 9.48 21.18 8.68
N ILE A 177 8.37 21.39 9.36
CA ILE A 177 7.79 22.70 9.64
C ILE A 177 7.80 22.94 11.14
N THR A 178 8.27 24.11 11.55
CA THR A 178 8.19 24.64 12.92
C THR A 178 7.39 25.93 12.86
N LEU A 179 6.14 25.94 13.34
CA LEU A 179 5.16 27.00 13.04
C LEU A 179 5.61 28.40 13.48
N ASP A 180 6.45 28.50 14.51
CA ASP A 180 7.00 29.74 15.06
C ASP A 180 8.28 30.22 14.36
N GLU A 181 9.07 29.31 13.77
CA GLU A 181 10.42 29.60 13.29
C GLU A 181 10.55 29.50 11.75
N GLY A 182 10.15 28.37 11.15
CA GLY A 182 10.29 28.19 9.70
C GLY A 182 10.21 26.76 9.18
N ILE A 183 10.77 26.55 7.99
CA ILE A 183 10.68 25.29 7.24
C ILE A 183 12.08 24.79 6.89
N VAL A 184 12.32 23.49 7.05
CA VAL A 184 13.48 22.77 6.52
C VAL A 184 13.03 21.83 5.41
N GLY A 185 13.72 21.87 4.28
CA GLY A 185 13.45 21.02 3.12
C GLY A 185 13.67 21.76 1.80
N PRO A 186 13.50 21.08 0.65
CA PRO A 186 13.67 21.65 -0.68
C PRO A 186 12.93 22.98 -0.89
N ASN A 187 13.55 23.90 -1.63
CA ASN A 187 12.90 25.18 -1.99
C ASN A 187 12.03 25.09 -3.26
N GLN A 188 11.92 23.91 -3.83
CA GLN A 188 11.09 23.60 -4.99
C GLN A 188 10.08 22.52 -4.61
N ARG A 189 9.02 22.41 -5.41
CA ARG A 189 8.13 21.25 -5.32
C ARG A 189 8.88 19.97 -5.68
N LEU A 190 8.52 18.87 -5.02
CA LEU A 190 9.08 17.55 -5.29
C LEU A 190 8.28 16.78 -6.33
N ARG A 191 7.00 17.12 -6.52
CA ARG A 191 6.09 16.43 -7.44
C ARG A 191 5.82 17.26 -8.69
N SER A 192 5.65 16.58 -9.82
CA SER A 192 5.25 17.17 -11.09
C SER A 192 4.26 16.27 -11.85
N GLU A 193 4.03 16.58 -13.13
CA GLU A 193 3.13 15.80 -13.97
C GLU A 193 3.52 14.32 -14.02
N PHE A 194 2.55 13.45 -14.34
CA PHE A 194 2.74 12.00 -14.40
C PHE A 194 3.30 11.36 -13.11
N ASN A 195 3.12 12.02 -11.95
CA ASN A 195 3.64 11.60 -10.64
C ASN A 195 5.17 11.46 -10.59
N GLU A 196 5.90 12.22 -11.42
CA GLU A 196 7.35 12.30 -11.27
C GLU A 196 7.73 12.87 -9.89
N PHE A 197 8.74 12.25 -9.26
CA PHE A 197 9.27 12.66 -7.96
C PHE A 197 10.72 13.14 -8.10
N ASN A 198 10.88 14.46 -8.14
CA ASN A 198 12.10 15.18 -8.50
C ASN A 198 12.87 15.64 -7.27
N ILE A 199 13.78 14.77 -6.83
CA ILE A 199 14.75 15.09 -5.77
C ILE A 199 15.81 16.04 -6.34
N PRO A 200 16.12 17.18 -5.67
CA PRO A 200 17.21 18.05 -6.06
C PRO A 200 18.53 17.29 -6.32
N ASN A 201 19.21 17.62 -7.42
CA ASN A 201 20.49 16.99 -7.79
C ASN A 201 21.62 17.30 -6.81
N LYS A 202 21.54 18.47 -6.16
CA LYS A 202 22.50 18.92 -5.16
C LYS A 202 22.01 18.51 -3.77
N PRO A 203 22.75 17.68 -3.02
CA PRO A 203 22.32 17.21 -1.70
C PRO A 203 22.03 18.35 -0.73
N GLU A 204 22.76 19.45 -0.78
CA GLU A 204 22.54 20.64 0.06
C GLU A 204 21.15 21.26 -0.11
N ASP A 205 20.54 21.14 -1.29
CA ASP A 205 19.22 21.72 -1.58
C ASP A 205 18.10 20.93 -0.87
N LEU A 206 18.35 19.68 -0.43
CA LEU A 206 17.41 18.89 0.36
C LEU A 206 17.20 19.41 1.78
N TYR A 207 18.16 20.18 2.29
CA TYR A 207 18.23 20.62 3.67
C TYR A 207 18.13 22.14 3.80
N TYR A 208 17.60 22.82 2.76
CA TYR A 208 17.48 24.26 2.75
C TYR A 208 16.62 24.75 3.93
N THR A 209 17.11 25.78 4.64
CA THR A 209 16.45 26.33 5.82
C THR A 209 15.80 27.67 5.49
N ARG A 210 14.51 27.80 5.77
CA ARG A 210 13.70 29.00 5.49
C ARG A 210 13.16 29.58 6.78
N LYS A 211 13.89 30.53 7.38
CA LYS A 211 13.46 31.30 8.56
C LYS A 211 12.36 32.30 8.18
N THR A 212 11.12 31.82 8.22
CA THR A 212 9.95 32.59 7.75
C THR A 212 9.15 33.21 8.90
N LYS A 213 9.36 32.73 10.13
CA LYS A 213 8.77 33.27 11.37
C LYS A 213 7.26 33.49 11.24
N ARG A 214 6.81 34.74 11.32
CA ARG A 214 5.39 35.11 11.19
C ARG A 214 4.72 34.67 9.88
N HIS A 215 5.49 34.31 8.86
CA HIS A 215 4.99 33.84 7.56
C HIS A 215 5.02 32.32 7.39
N THR A 216 5.48 31.56 8.39
CA THR A 216 5.65 30.10 8.28
C THR A 216 4.35 29.40 7.91
N LEU A 217 3.24 29.75 8.58
CA LEU A 217 1.94 29.12 8.33
C LEU A 217 1.47 29.29 6.88
N LEU A 218 1.59 30.51 6.33
CA LEU A 218 1.25 30.77 4.93
C LEU A 218 2.15 29.99 3.97
N ARG A 219 3.47 29.94 4.26
CA ARG A 219 4.42 29.20 3.44
C ARG A 219 4.18 27.69 3.48
N PHE A 220 3.84 27.16 4.66
CA PHE A 220 3.45 25.78 4.84
C PHE A 220 2.20 25.45 4.00
N TYR A 221 1.14 26.25 4.13
CA TYR A 221 -0.09 26.08 3.34
C TYR A 221 0.19 26.09 1.83
N MET A 222 0.94 27.08 1.34
CA MET A 222 1.26 27.19 -0.08
C MET A 222 2.08 25.98 -0.57
N GLN A 223 3.07 25.54 0.20
CA GLN A 223 3.88 24.38 -0.15
C GLN A 223 3.04 23.10 -0.18
N LEU A 224 2.20 22.89 0.83
CA LEU A 224 1.30 21.73 0.90
C LEU A 224 0.36 21.71 -0.31
N LEU A 225 -0.31 22.83 -0.59
CA LEU A 225 -1.26 22.90 -1.69
C LEU A 225 -0.60 22.65 -3.06
N ASP A 226 0.61 23.16 -3.28
CA ASP A 226 1.35 22.93 -4.53
C ASP A 226 1.67 21.43 -4.71
N GLU A 227 2.18 20.75 -3.67
CA GLU A 227 2.43 19.30 -3.70
C GLU A 227 1.15 18.48 -3.95
N LEU A 228 0.05 18.85 -3.27
CA LEU A 228 -1.24 18.17 -3.38
C LEU A 228 -1.88 18.31 -4.75
N ASN A 229 -1.63 19.41 -5.47
CA ASN A 229 -2.22 19.67 -6.78
C ASN A 229 -1.61 18.81 -7.89
N PHE A 230 -0.34 18.41 -7.75
CA PHE A 230 0.36 17.58 -8.74
C PHE A 230 0.23 16.08 -8.49
N LEU A 231 -0.09 15.66 -7.27
CA LEU A 231 -0.23 14.25 -6.96
C LEU A 231 -1.52 13.68 -7.57
N LYS A 232 -1.38 12.68 -8.45
CA LYS A 232 -2.47 11.88 -9.00
C LYS A 232 -2.53 10.55 -8.28
N LEU A 233 -3.70 10.18 -7.78
CA LEU A 233 -3.89 8.94 -7.06
C LEU A 233 -4.26 7.79 -8.00
N ALA A 234 -3.80 6.59 -7.65
CA ALA A 234 -4.15 5.38 -8.38
C ALA A 234 -5.66 5.08 -8.25
N PRO A 235 -6.27 4.39 -9.23
CA PRO A 235 -7.62 3.86 -9.07
C PRO A 235 -7.70 2.96 -7.83
N PHE A 236 -8.69 3.21 -6.98
CA PHE A 236 -8.95 2.39 -5.81
C PHE A 236 -9.79 1.17 -6.23
N ASP A 237 -9.20 -0.01 -6.12
CA ASP A 237 -9.75 -1.29 -6.56
C ASP A 237 -10.04 -2.17 -5.34
N LEU A 238 -11.32 -2.32 -5.01
CA LEU A 238 -11.77 -3.05 -3.82
C LEU A 238 -11.46 -4.55 -3.90
N ASP A 239 -11.43 -5.14 -5.09
CA ASP A 239 -11.20 -6.58 -5.25
C ASP A 239 -9.80 -6.98 -4.78
N LYS A 240 -8.83 -6.07 -4.94
CA LYS A 240 -7.47 -6.27 -4.42
C LYS A 240 -7.42 -6.33 -2.90
N TYR A 241 -8.30 -5.59 -2.22
CA TYR A 241 -8.40 -5.59 -0.77
C TYR A 241 -9.21 -6.79 -0.26
N LEU A 242 -10.20 -7.26 -1.01
CA LEU A 242 -10.90 -8.51 -0.73
C LEU A 242 -9.97 -9.74 -0.85
N LYS A 243 -9.02 -9.69 -1.78
CA LYS A 243 -8.03 -10.77 -2.04
C LYS A 243 -6.70 -10.55 -1.31
N MET A 244 -6.70 -9.71 -0.28
CA MET A 244 -5.51 -9.35 0.49
C MET A 244 -4.86 -10.61 1.12
N PRO A 245 -3.52 -10.72 1.16
CA PRO A 245 -2.86 -11.86 1.79
C PRO A 245 -3.18 -12.00 3.28
N GLU A 246 -3.48 -13.23 3.71
CA GLU A 246 -3.57 -13.60 5.13
C GLU A 246 -2.18 -13.92 5.69
N LEU A 247 -1.99 -13.67 6.99
CA LEU A 247 -0.77 -14.10 7.69
C LEU A 247 -0.99 -15.50 8.28
N ILE A 248 -0.32 -16.50 7.72
CA ILE A 248 -0.36 -17.90 8.16
C ILE A 248 1.00 -18.28 8.73
N GLY A 249 1.12 -18.21 10.06
CA GLY A 249 2.42 -18.32 10.73
C GLY A 249 3.35 -17.17 10.29
N PRO A 250 4.54 -17.45 9.74
CA PRO A 250 5.46 -16.42 9.22
C PRO A 250 5.17 -16.01 7.77
N TYR A 251 4.23 -16.68 7.08
CA TYR A 251 4.02 -16.53 5.64
C TYR A 251 2.85 -15.61 5.33
N LYS A 252 3.00 -14.73 4.33
CA LYS A 252 1.88 -14.00 3.73
C LYS A 252 1.32 -14.78 2.55
N VAL A 253 0.05 -15.18 2.61
CA VAL A 253 -0.53 -16.14 1.67
C VAL A 253 -1.83 -15.60 1.04
N SER A 254 -1.92 -15.66 -0.29
CA SER A 254 -3.12 -15.32 -1.07
C SER A 254 -3.58 -16.49 -1.95
N GLY A 255 -4.88 -16.56 -2.22
CA GLY A 255 -5.49 -17.59 -3.09
C GLY A 255 -5.52 -18.98 -2.47
N HIS A 256 -5.34 -19.09 -1.16
CA HIS A 256 -5.21 -20.35 -0.43
C HIS A 256 -6.53 -20.82 0.22
N ASP A 257 -7.63 -20.15 -0.07
CA ASP A 257 -8.90 -20.22 0.67
C ASP A 257 -10.08 -20.69 -0.19
N ARG A 258 -9.80 -21.16 -1.42
CA ARG A 258 -10.80 -21.50 -2.43
C ARG A 258 -10.70 -22.96 -2.87
N PHE A 259 -10.70 -23.88 -1.92
CA PHE A 259 -10.61 -25.31 -2.22
C PHE A 259 -11.88 -26.06 -1.82
N MET A 260 -12.38 -26.91 -2.71
CA MET A 260 -13.46 -27.83 -2.41
C MET A 260 -13.03 -29.26 -2.71
N LYS A 261 -13.34 -30.18 -1.80
CA LYS A 261 -13.22 -31.61 -2.04
C LYS A 261 -14.62 -32.22 -2.12
N ARG A 262 -14.82 -33.14 -3.05
CA ARG A 262 -16.03 -33.98 -3.04
C ARG A 262 -15.91 -35.00 -1.92
N ASN A 263 -16.89 -35.03 -1.04
CA ASN A 263 -16.98 -36.08 -0.02
C ASN A 263 -17.33 -37.42 -0.69
N LYS A 264 -17.03 -38.53 0.01
CA LYS A 264 -17.31 -39.90 -0.46
C LYS A 264 -18.79 -40.13 -0.81
N ASP A 265 -19.68 -39.34 -0.21
CA ASP A 265 -21.14 -39.40 -0.43
C ASP A 265 -21.62 -38.54 -1.62
N GLY A 266 -20.70 -37.96 -2.40
CA GLY A 266 -21.01 -37.11 -3.56
C GLY A 266 -21.45 -35.68 -3.22
N LYS A 267 -21.56 -35.33 -1.93
CA LYS A 267 -21.81 -33.96 -1.46
C LYS A 267 -20.50 -33.16 -1.48
N ASN A 268 -20.59 -31.86 -1.75
CA ASN A 268 -19.44 -30.96 -1.66
C ASN A 268 -19.11 -30.69 -0.19
N SER A 269 -17.82 -30.65 0.15
CA SER A 269 -17.37 -30.12 1.44
C SER A 269 -17.60 -28.60 1.48
N PRO A 270 -17.71 -27.99 2.68
CA PRO A 270 -17.53 -26.55 2.79
C PRO A 270 -16.19 -26.12 2.17
N PRO A 271 -16.08 -24.87 1.70
CA PRO A 271 -14.81 -24.33 1.24
C PRO A 271 -13.73 -24.52 2.31
N LYS A 272 -12.53 -24.86 1.86
CA LYS A 272 -11.37 -25.11 2.72
C LYS A 272 -10.28 -24.13 2.38
N LYS A 273 -9.49 -23.80 3.40
CA LYS A 273 -8.25 -23.05 3.25
C LYS A 273 -7.03 -23.84 3.69
N ILE A 274 -5.91 -23.69 3.00
CA ILE A 274 -4.65 -24.36 3.36
C ILE A 274 -4.12 -23.72 4.64
N ASN A 275 -3.92 -24.53 5.67
CA ASN A 275 -3.45 -24.05 6.96
C ASN A 275 -1.91 -23.99 7.03
N TYR A 276 -1.37 -23.59 8.19
CA TYR A 276 0.09 -23.44 8.37
C TYR A 276 0.88 -24.71 8.05
N ASN A 277 0.35 -25.90 8.35
CA ASN A 277 1.04 -27.16 8.06
C ASN A 277 1.16 -27.39 6.55
N GLY A 278 0.07 -27.18 5.81
CA GLY A 278 0.04 -27.27 4.36
C GLY A 278 0.98 -26.26 3.69
N ILE A 279 0.93 -24.99 4.11
CA ILE A 279 1.83 -23.94 3.59
C ILE A 279 3.30 -24.30 3.84
N LYS A 280 3.63 -24.71 5.06
CA LYS A 280 4.99 -25.14 5.42
C LYS A 280 5.46 -26.34 4.58
N LYS A 281 4.57 -27.31 4.30
CA LYS A 281 4.86 -28.48 3.46
C LYS A 281 5.17 -28.07 2.02
N ILE A 282 4.39 -27.15 1.46
CA ILE A 282 4.57 -26.59 0.11
C ILE A 282 5.92 -25.87 0.02
N VAL A 283 6.18 -24.91 0.91
CA VAL A 283 7.41 -24.12 0.89
C VAL A 283 8.65 -25.02 1.00
N LYS A 284 8.66 -25.94 1.97
CA LYS A 284 9.80 -26.86 2.18
C LYS A 284 10.07 -27.78 0.99
N TYR A 285 9.02 -28.24 0.31
CA TYR A 285 9.17 -29.05 -0.89
C TYR A 285 9.81 -28.23 -2.02
N CYS A 286 9.30 -27.01 -2.25
CA CYS A 286 9.75 -26.14 -3.32
C CYS A 286 11.13 -25.48 -3.07
N GLU A 287 11.63 -25.43 -1.83
CA GLU A 287 13.01 -24.98 -1.52
C GLU A 287 14.08 -25.78 -2.29
N ASN A 288 13.80 -27.04 -2.60
CA ASN A 288 14.74 -27.95 -3.26
C ASN A 288 14.50 -28.06 -4.77
N ILE A 289 13.58 -27.27 -5.32
CA ILE A 289 13.16 -27.35 -6.72
C ILE A 289 13.44 -26.01 -7.40
N LYS A 290 14.05 -26.09 -8.57
CA LYS A 290 14.25 -24.91 -9.40
C LYS A 290 12.89 -24.45 -9.96
N PRO A 291 12.52 -23.17 -9.82
CA PRO A 291 11.29 -22.68 -10.41
C PRO A 291 11.34 -22.79 -11.93
N LYS A 292 10.17 -22.90 -12.54
CA LYS A 292 9.98 -22.83 -14.00
C LYS A 292 9.42 -21.46 -14.34
N THR A 293 9.73 -20.96 -15.53
CA THR A 293 9.05 -19.78 -16.06
C THR A 293 7.65 -20.17 -16.53
N GLN A 294 6.70 -19.23 -16.49
CA GLN A 294 5.36 -19.47 -17.03
C GLN A 294 5.43 -19.87 -18.53
N THR A 295 6.36 -19.32 -19.30
CA THR A 295 6.65 -19.74 -20.68
C THR A 295 7.02 -21.23 -20.78
N GLN A 296 7.87 -21.73 -19.88
CA GLN A 296 8.24 -23.15 -19.86
C GLN A 296 7.03 -24.02 -19.52
N ILE A 297 6.20 -23.61 -18.56
CA ILE A 297 4.97 -24.33 -18.19
C ILE A 297 4.01 -24.41 -19.39
N PHE A 298 3.82 -23.32 -20.15
CA PHE A 298 3.00 -23.38 -21.37
C PHE A 298 3.57 -24.33 -22.42
N LYS A 299 4.89 -24.33 -22.62
CA LYS A 299 5.53 -25.28 -23.55
C LYS A 299 5.34 -26.72 -23.09
N ASP A 300 5.44 -26.99 -21.79
CA ASP A 300 5.25 -28.33 -21.24
C ASP A 300 3.77 -28.77 -21.32
N TRP A 301 2.83 -27.84 -21.14
CA TRP A 301 1.38 -28.12 -21.11
C TRP A 301 0.72 -28.15 -22.50
N LEU A 302 1.01 -27.15 -23.33
CA LEU A 302 0.37 -26.93 -24.64
C LEU A 302 1.29 -27.26 -25.83
N GLY A 303 2.58 -27.49 -25.59
CA GLY A 303 3.59 -27.66 -26.64
C GLY A 303 4.04 -26.36 -27.30
N ALA A 304 3.42 -25.22 -26.95
CA ALA A 304 3.71 -23.90 -27.47
C ALA A 304 3.20 -22.82 -26.51
N ILE A 305 3.68 -21.58 -26.67
CA ILE A 305 3.06 -20.42 -26.01
C ILE A 305 1.75 -20.03 -26.73
N PRO A 306 0.73 -19.51 -26.01
CA PRO A 306 -0.52 -19.06 -26.61
C PRO A 306 -0.30 -18.04 -27.74
N MET A 307 -1.08 -18.15 -28.83
CA MET A 307 -0.95 -17.26 -29.99
C MET A 307 -1.25 -15.80 -29.59
N GLY A 308 -0.42 -14.85 -30.05
CA GLY A 308 -0.55 -13.43 -29.71
C GLY A 308 0.14 -12.99 -28.42
N THR A 309 1.00 -13.84 -27.85
CA THR A 309 1.78 -13.53 -26.65
C THR A 309 3.28 -13.52 -26.94
N HIS A 310 4.05 -12.71 -26.22
CA HIS A 310 5.51 -12.69 -26.29
C HIS A 310 6.12 -13.41 -25.08
N GLU A 311 7.27 -14.06 -25.24
CA GLU A 311 7.95 -14.76 -24.12
C GLU A 311 8.24 -13.82 -22.95
N SER A 312 8.50 -12.53 -23.24
CA SER A 312 8.73 -11.48 -22.24
C SER A 312 7.52 -11.20 -21.35
N ASP A 313 6.31 -11.52 -21.81
CA ASP A 313 5.08 -11.25 -21.07
C ASP A 313 4.89 -12.22 -19.88
N TYR A 314 5.65 -13.32 -19.88
CA TYR A 314 5.53 -14.45 -18.95
C TYR A 314 6.86 -14.81 -18.29
N ASP A 315 7.78 -13.85 -18.18
CA ASP A 315 9.09 -14.01 -17.54
C ASP A 315 8.99 -13.85 -16.01
N TYR A 316 8.14 -14.68 -15.39
CA TYR A 316 8.05 -14.80 -13.95
C TYR A 316 8.15 -16.26 -13.51
N GLU A 317 8.75 -16.44 -12.34
CA GLU A 317 9.06 -17.74 -11.77
C GLU A 317 7.85 -18.34 -11.04
N ILE A 318 7.62 -19.63 -11.29
CA ILE A 318 6.59 -20.43 -10.64
C ILE A 318 7.24 -21.67 -10.02
N TYR A 319 6.92 -21.89 -8.75
CA TYR A 319 7.33 -23.07 -8.01
C TYR A 319 6.24 -24.12 -8.04
N GLU A 320 6.54 -25.31 -8.53
CA GLU A 320 5.55 -26.39 -8.62
C GLU A 320 5.63 -27.32 -7.41
N TYR A 321 4.54 -27.42 -6.67
CA TYR A 321 4.35 -28.45 -5.66
C TYR A 321 3.65 -29.65 -6.31
N ASN A 322 4.46 -30.61 -6.80
CA ASN A 322 4.00 -31.82 -7.47
C ASN A 322 4.72 -33.06 -6.89
N PRO A 323 4.52 -33.40 -5.60
CA PRO A 323 5.25 -34.47 -4.93
C PRO A 323 5.00 -35.87 -5.54
N ASN A 324 3.86 -36.05 -6.21
CA ASN A 324 3.50 -37.29 -6.89
C ASN A 324 4.08 -37.39 -8.32
N ASN A 325 4.81 -36.37 -8.77
CA ASN A 325 5.42 -36.29 -10.10
C ASN A 325 4.41 -36.57 -11.24
N LEU A 326 3.21 -36.03 -11.10
CA LEU A 326 2.15 -36.18 -12.09
C LEU A 326 2.55 -35.46 -13.39
N PRO A 327 2.27 -36.05 -14.56
CA PRO A 327 2.55 -35.39 -15.83
C PRO A 327 1.57 -34.23 -16.06
N TYR A 328 1.96 -33.26 -16.87
CA TYR A 328 1.03 -32.24 -17.34
C TYR A 328 -0.13 -32.83 -18.13
N LEU A 329 -1.30 -32.18 -18.04
CA LEU A 329 -2.48 -32.60 -18.80
C LEU A 329 -2.19 -32.52 -20.29
N ASN A 330 -2.43 -33.62 -21.00
CA ASN A 330 -2.27 -33.69 -22.44
C ASN A 330 -3.60 -33.38 -23.14
N VAL A 331 -3.74 -32.16 -23.65
CA VAL A 331 -4.99 -31.71 -24.31
C VAL A 331 -5.47 -32.63 -25.45
N ARG A 332 -4.57 -33.41 -26.08
CA ARG A 332 -4.94 -34.36 -27.15
C ARG A 332 -5.64 -35.62 -26.64
N LYS A 333 -5.57 -35.90 -25.34
CA LYS A 333 -6.23 -37.05 -24.71
C LYS A 333 -7.58 -36.69 -24.08
N ILE A 334 -8.00 -35.43 -24.15
CA ILE A 334 -9.33 -35.02 -23.72
C ILE A 334 -10.36 -35.66 -24.67
N GLN A 335 -11.33 -36.37 -24.10
CA GLN A 335 -12.45 -36.97 -24.82
C GLN A 335 -13.73 -36.24 -24.43
N MET A 336 -14.70 -36.14 -25.33
CA MET A 336 -16.03 -35.62 -24.97
C MET A 336 -16.88 -36.77 -24.46
N ASP A 337 -17.57 -36.57 -23.35
CA ASP A 337 -18.60 -37.52 -22.90
C ASP A 337 -19.90 -37.39 -23.70
N GLU A 338 -20.88 -38.24 -23.37
CA GLU A 338 -22.18 -38.29 -24.06
C GLU A 338 -22.98 -36.98 -23.96
N ASN A 339 -22.65 -36.11 -23.00
CA ASN A 339 -23.26 -34.79 -22.80
C ASN A 339 -22.38 -33.65 -23.33
N ASN A 340 -21.32 -33.99 -24.08
CA ASN A 340 -20.37 -33.06 -24.69
C ASN A 340 -19.52 -32.28 -23.66
N PHE A 341 -19.31 -32.83 -22.46
CA PHE A 341 -18.36 -32.31 -21.49
C PHE A 341 -16.97 -32.95 -21.68
N PRO A 342 -15.88 -32.18 -21.55
CA PRO A 342 -14.53 -32.71 -21.66
C PRO A 342 -14.20 -33.61 -20.47
N GLN A 343 -13.76 -34.83 -20.74
CA GLN A 343 -13.23 -35.81 -19.78
C GLN A 343 -11.77 -36.13 -20.05
N TYR A 344 -11.00 -36.26 -18.97
CA TYR A 344 -9.60 -36.65 -18.99
C TYR A 344 -9.37 -37.74 -17.94
N ASN A 345 -9.02 -38.94 -18.38
CA ASN A 345 -8.98 -40.14 -17.52
C ASN A 345 -7.58 -40.49 -17.01
N ASP A 346 -6.54 -39.83 -17.53
CA ASP A 346 -5.17 -40.06 -17.06
C ASP A 346 -4.89 -39.21 -15.80
N PRO A 347 -4.05 -39.68 -14.87
CA PRO A 347 -3.53 -38.82 -13.80
C PRO A 347 -2.74 -37.66 -14.41
N ALA A 348 -3.09 -36.42 -14.05
CA ALA A 348 -2.37 -35.24 -14.48
C ALA A 348 -2.24 -34.21 -13.35
N PHE A 349 -1.15 -33.46 -13.40
CA PHE A 349 -0.91 -32.34 -12.52
C PHE A 349 -1.94 -31.23 -12.80
N GLN A 350 -2.73 -30.92 -11.78
CA GLN A 350 -3.73 -29.85 -11.78
C GLN A 350 -3.33 -28.82 -10.73
N GLY A 351 -2.32 -28.02 -11.06
CA GLY A 351 -1.80 -27.02 -10.15
C GLY A 351 -2.74 -25.83 -9.99
N VAL A 352 -3.16 -25.54 -8.76
CA VAL A 352 -3.86 -24.30 -8.42
C VAL A 352 -2.83 -23.25 -8.02
N GLN A 353 -3.00 -22.02 -8.53
CA GLN A 353 -2.08 -20.94 -8.23
C GLN A 353 -2.37 -20.33 -6.86
N ILE A 354 -1.34 -20.30 -6.01
CA ILE A 354 -1.33 -19.54 -4.75
C ILE A 354 -0.10 -18.64 -4.71
N VAL A 355 -0.15 -17.58 -3.91
CA VAL A 355 0.99 -16.69 -3.70
C VAL A 355 1.44 -16.80 -2.25
N ILE A 356 2.72 -17.10 -2.02
CA ILE A 356 3.35 -17.12 -0.70
C ILE A 356 4.55 -16.17 -0.73
N ASP A 357 4.56 -15.16 0.14
CA ASP A 357 5.63 -14.16 0.25
C ASP A 357 6.04 -13.54 -1.10
N LYS A 358 5.04 -13.16 -1.90
CA LYS A 358 5.19 -12.58 -3.26
C LYS A 358 5.77 -13.55 -4.31
N ARG A 359 5.92 -14.83 -4.00
CA ARG A 359 6.29 -15.88 -4.96
C ARG A 359 5.06 -16.67 -5.39
N ILE A 360 5.02 -17.05 -6.67
CA ILE A 360 3.89 -17.79 -7.24
C ILE A 360 4.18 -19.28 -7.13
N TYR A 361 3.22 -20.01 -6.58
CA TYR A 361 3.26 -21.47 -6.48
C TYR A 361 2.12 -22.07 -7.28
N SER A 362 2.40 -23.15 -7.99
CA SER A 362 1.40 -24.00 -8.63
C SER A 362 1.31 -25.29 -7.82
N VAL A 363 0.19 -25.50 -7.12
CA VAL A 363 0.07 -26.52 -6.07
C VAL A 363 -0.89 -27.61 -6.48
N ASP A 364 -0.43 -28.86 -6.50
CA ASP A 364 -1.32 -30.01 -6.55
C ASP A 364 -2.02 -30.18 -5.19
N VAL A 365 -3.21 -29.60 -5.08
CA VAL A 365 -4.02 -29.61 -3.87
C VAL A 365 -4.45 -31.03 -3.49
N ASN A 366 -4.54 -31.95 -4.46
CA ASN A 366 -4.89 -33.34 -4.20
C ASN A 366 -3.75 -34.12 -3.52
N ALA A 367 -2.52 -33.61 -3.57
CA ALA A 367 -1.39 -34.17 -2.85
C ALA A 367 -1.31 -33.73 -1.37
N LEU A 368 -2.16 -32.80 -0.93
CA LEU A 368 -2.27 -32.36 0.46
C LEU A 368 -3.25 -33.24 1.25
N GLU A 369 -2.91 -33.48 2.52
CA GLU A 369 -3.70 -34.30 3.44
C GLU A 369 -4.85 -33.49 4.05
N GLU A 370 -5.87 -34.14 4.62
CA GLU A 370 -6.96 -33.42 5.30
C GLU A 370 -6.48 -32.54 6.45
N SER A 371 -5.39 -32.92 7.13
CA SER A 371 -4.77 -32.12 8.20
C SER A 371 -4.07 -30.85 7.72
N ASP A 372 -3.87 -30.71 6.41
CA ASP A 372 -3.25 -29.53 5.78
C ASP A 372 -4.28 -28.42 5.49
N PHE A 373 -5.56 -28.62 5.86
CA PHE A 373 -6.66 -27.68 5.62
C PHE A 373 -7.43 -27.35 6.89
N ASP A 374 -7.99 -26.13 6.92
CA ASP A 374 -9.01 -25.70 7.85
C ASP A 374 -10.33 -25.41 7.09
N GLU A 375 -11.48 -25.56 7.75
CA GLU A 375 -12.79 -25.23 7.17
C GLU A 375 -13.02 -23.71 7.18
N ARG A 376 -13.69 -23.18 6.14
CA ARG A 376 -14.24 -21.82 6.11
C ARG A 376 -15.71 -21.86 6.46
N GLU A 377 -16.03 -21.59 7.72
CA GLU A 377 -17.41 -21.56 8.22
C GLU A 377 -18.20 -20.32 7.76
N ASP A 378 -17.50 -19.27 7.31
CA ASP A 378 -18.01 -17.95 6.93
C ASP A 378 -18.27 -17.77 5.43
N PHE A 379 -18.13 -18.84 4.62
CA PHE A 379 -18.25 -18.77 3.16
C PHE A 379 -19.16 -19.89 2.64
N ASP A 380 -20.31 -19.54 2.08
CA ASP A 380 -21.27 -20.53 1.56
C ASP A 380 -20.96 -20.91 0.10
N TYR A 381 -21.50 -22.05 -0.32
CA TYR A 381 -21.34 -22.65 -1.63
C TYR A 381 -21.76 -21.71 -2.78
N ASP A 382 -22.81 -20.90 -2.57
CA ASP A 382 -23.28 -19.95 -3.57
C ASP A 382 -22.32 -18.77 -3.78
N GLU A 383 -21.58 -18.34 -2.74
CA GLU A 383 -20.56 -17.28 -2.84
C GLU A 383 -19.29 -17.78 -3.53
N PHE A 384 -18.98 -19.07 -3.45
CA PHE A 384 -17.83 -19.69 -4.10
C PHE A 384 -17.88 -19.66 -5.63
N PHE A 385 -19.08 -19.78 -6.22
CA PHE A 385 -19.28 -19.80 -7.69
C PHE A 385 -19.74 -18.46 -8.28
N ALA A 386 -19.91 -17.43 -7.45
CA ALA A 386 -20.33 -16.10 -7.88
C ALA A 386 -19.16 -15.21 -8.37
N GLU A 387 -17.91 -15.59 -8.04
CA GLU A 387 -16.66 -14.98 -8.55
C GLU A 387 -15.99 -15.83 -9.63
#